data_AF-A0A2A3AUE4-F1
#
_entry.id   AF-A0A2A3AUE4-F1
#
_cell.length_a   1.000
_cell.length_b   1.000
_cell.length_c   1.000
_cell.angle_alpha   90.00
_cell.angle_beta   90.00
_cell.angle_gamma   90.00
#
_symmetry.space_group_name_H-M   'P 1'
#
loop_
_entity.id
_entity.type
_entity.pdbx_description
1 polymer ?
#
loop_
_entity_poly.entity_id
_entity_poly.type
_entity_poly.pdbx_seq_one_letter_code
_entity_poly.pdbx_strand_id
1 'polypeptide(L)'
;MKAYQFVVVSGLNRQVANLAAFVAEYSGRERKEFAAAVSSNLDKRLQGAAFAMFDGKDGSEVLRKQLLWASYGESRLESIRDLYGMSWKSPAVTIEVG
;
A
#
# COMPACT_ATOMS: atom_id res chain seq x y z
N MET A 1 6.90 -19.03 6.60
CA MET A 1 7.27 -18.01 5.59
C MET A 1 6.26 -17.83 4.45
N LYS A 2 5.76 -18.89 3.78
CA LYS A 2 4.79 -18.76 2.66
C LYS A 2 3.49 -17.98 3.00
N ALA A 3 2.97 -18.15 4.22
CA ALA A 3 1.80 -17.41 4.68
C ALA A 3 2.06 -15.90 4.79
N TYR A 4 3.28 -15.50 5.18
CA TYR A 4 3.65 -14.09 5.30
C TYR A 4 3.61 -13.37 3.95
N GLN A 5 4.33 -13.94 2.99
CA GLN A 5 4.38 -13.43 1.63
C GLN A 5 3.00 -13.37 0.98
N PHE A 6 2.14 -14.37 1.20
CA PHE A 6 0.79 -14.40 0.63
C PHE A 6 -0.09 -13.24 1.11
N VAL A 7 -0.06 -12.92 2.41
CA VAL A 7 -0.84 -11.79 2.96
C VAL A 7 -0.30 -10.47 2.42
N VAL A 8 1.02 -10.28 2.37
CA VAL A 8 1.63 -9.06 1.83
C VAL A 8 1.24 -8.84 0.36
N VAL A 9 1.36 -9.88 -0.46
CA VAL A 9 0.99 -9.82 -1.88
C VAL A 9 -0.52 -9.59 -2.06
N SER A 10 -1.35 -10.25 -1.26
CA SER A 10 -2.82 -10.07 -1.33
C SER A 10 -3.23 -8.66 -0.93
N GLY A 11 -2.62 -8.10 0.13
CA GLY A 11 -2.84 -6.72 0.55
C GLY A 11 -2.40 -5.71 -0.52
N LEU A 12 -1.21 -5.92 -1.11
CA LEU A 12 -0.72 -5.11 -2.22
C LEU A 12 -1.69 -5.14 -3.41
N ASN A 13 -2.11 -6.32 -3.86
CA ASN A 13 -3.01 -6.47 -4.99
C ASN A 13 -4.37 -5.80 -4.73
N ARG A 14 -4.89 -5.90 -3.49
CA ARG A 14 -6.11 -5.19 -3.10
C ARG A 14 -5.95 -3.68 -3.21
N GLN A 15 -4.85 -3.12 -2.71
CA GLN A 15 -4.61 -1.69 -2.81
C GLN A 15 -4.44 -1.22 -4.26
N VAL A 16 -3.73 -1.99 -5.09
CA VAL A 16 -3.60 -1.70 -6.52
C VAL A 16 -4.97 -1.69 -7.21
N ALA A 17 -5.83 -2.67 -6.93
CA ALA A 17 -7.17 -2.74 -7.50
C ALA A 17 -8.06 -1.57 -7.05
N ASN A 18 -8.03 -1.23 -5.76
CA ASN A 18 -8.78 -0.10 -5.21
C ASN A 18 -8.35 1.23 -5.83
N LEU A 19 -7.03 1.44 -5.98
CA LEU A 19 -6.49 2.64 -6.60
C LEU A 19 -6.80 2.71 -8.10
N ALA A 20 -6.76 1.59 -8.81
CA ALA A 20 -7.14 1.55 -10.22
C ALA A 20 -8.62 1.88 -10.42
N ALA A 21 -9.51 1.34 -9.58
CA ALA A 21 -10.93 1.69 -9.59
C ALA A 21 -11.15 3.18 -9.28
N PHE A 22 -10.50 3.68 -8.22
CA PHE A 22 -10.54 5.10 -7.86
C PHE A 22 -10.07 5.99 -9.03
N VAL A 23 -8.92 5.69 -9.65
CA VAL A 23 -8.41 6.50 -10.78
C VAL A 23 -9.34 6.45 -11.98
N ALA A 24 -9.96 5.30 -12.26
CA ALA A 24 -10.90 5.15 -13.37
C ALA A 24 -12.15 6.06 -13.21
N GLU A 25 -12.65 6.25 -11.99
CA GLU A 25 -13.79 7.15 -11.69
C GLU A 25 -13.51 8.62 -12.04
N TYR A 26 -12.22 9.00 -12.09
CA TYR A 26 -11.76 10.35 -12.41
C TYR A 26 -11.08 10.43 -13.78
N SER A 27 -11.17 9.38 -14.59
CA SER A 27 -10.63 9.40 -15.95
C SER A 27 -11.30 10.50 -16.79
N GLY A 28 -10.49 11.28 -17.51
CA GLY A 28 -10.97 12.41 -18.32
C GLY A 28 -11.28 13.69 -17.55
N ARG A 29 -11.17 13.71 -16.22
CA ARG A 29 -11.28 14.94 -15.42
C ARG A 29 -9.95 15.69 -15.36
N GLU A 30 -10.03 16.97 -14.99
CA GLU A 30 -8.82 17.75 -14.77
C GLU A 30 -7.99 17.22 -13.59
N ARG A 31 -6.66 17.32 -13.71
CA ARG A 31 -5.72 16.92 -12.65
C ARG A 31 -6.02 17.60 -11.30
N LYS A 32 -6.53 18.83 -11.32
CA LYS A 32 -6.88 19.59 -10.11
C LYS A 32 -8.05 18.96 -9.37
N GLU A 33 -9.08 18.50 -10.08
CA GLU A 33 -10.22 17.79 -9.49
C GLU A 33 -9.76 16.46 -8.89
N PHE A 34 -8.91 15.74 -9.62
CA PHE A 34 -8.32 14.49 -9.12
C PHE A 34 -7.51 14.74 -7.85
N ALA A 35 -6.68 15.79 -7.80
CA ALA A 35 -5.89 16.13 -6.62
C ALA A 35 -6.74 16.45 -5.39
N ALA A 36 -7.87 17.16 -5.58
CA ALA A 36 -8.83 17.41 -4.51
C ALA A 36 -9.45 16.09 -4.02
N ALA A 37 -9.89 15.22 -4.93
CA ALA A 37 -10.46 13.92 -4.58
C ALA A 37 -9.48 13.02 -3.84
N VAL A 38 -8.23 12.93 -4.30
CA VAL A 38 -7.15 12.18 -3.63
C VAL A 38 -6.92 12.68 -2.22
N SER A 39 -6.89 14.00 -2.02
CA SER A 39 -6.63 14.61 -0.72
C SER A 39 -7.77 14.38 0.28
N SER A 40 -9.01 14.32 -0.20
CA SER A 40 -10.20 14.14 0.64
C SER A 40 -10.55 12.69 0.92
N ASN A 41 -10.23 11.75 0.01
CA ASN A 41 -10.74 10.38 0.07
C ASN A 41 -9.66 9.32 0.29
N LEU A 42 -8.38 9.62 0.05
CA LEU A 42 -7.31 8.65 0.19
C LEU A 42 -6.37 8.98 1.35
N ASP A 43 -5.93 7.92 2.04
CA ASP A 43 -4.83 8.00 2.98
C ASP A 43 -3.59 8.57 2.29
N LYS A 44 -2.88 9.49 2.97
CA LYS A 44 -1.65 10.14 2.48
C LYS A 44 -0.62 9.15 1.93
N ARG A 45 -0.55 7.95 2.51
CA ARG A 45 0.37 6.87 2.13
C ARG A 45 0.07 6.26 0.76
N LEU A 46 -1.15 6.43 0.23
CA LEU A 46 -1.58 5.91 -1.07
C LEU A 46 -1.59 6.97 -2.18
N GLN A 47 -1.57 8.26 -1.82
CA GLN A 47 -1.72 9.37 -2.77
C GLN A 47 -0.67 9.35 -3.87
N GLY A 48 0.59 9.03 -3.53
CA GLY A 48 1.67 8.93 -4.52
C GLY A 48 1.42 7.84 -5.57
N ALA A 49 0.87 6.70 -5.17
CA ALA A 49 0.50 5.62 -6.09
C ALA A 49 -0.72 5.99 -6.94
N ALA A 50 -1.70 6.70 -6.36
CA ALA A 50 -2.87 7.21 -7.09
C ALA A 50 -2.46 8.19 -8.21
N PHE A 51 -1.59 9.16 -7.90
CA PHE A 51 -1.06 10.08 -8.91
C PHE A 51 -0.20 9.40 -9.96
N ALA A 52 0.61 8.41 -9.58
CA ALA A 52 1.36 7.62 -10.55
C ALA A 52 0.42 6.94 -11.56
N MET A 53 -0.64 6.29 -11.08
CA MET A 53 -1.64 5.64 -11.94
C MET A 53 -2.40 6.64 -12.81
N PHE A 54 -2.81 7.78 -12.25
CA PHE A 54 -3.48 8.84 -13.00
C PHE A 54 -2.59 9.41 -14.12
N ASP A 55 -1.27 9.47 -13.88
CA ASP A 55 -0.26 9.90 -14.85
C ASP A 55 0.15 8.79 -15.84
N GLY A 56 -0.53 7.63 -15.84
CA GLY A 56 -0.23 6.50 -16.72
C GLY A 56 1.02 5.69 -16.33
N LYS A 57 1.51 5.84 -15.09
CA LYS A 57 2.67 5.11 -14.55
C LYS A 57 2.22 3.93 -13.68
N ASP A 58 3.15 3.01 -13.43
CA ASP A 58 2.88 1.85 -12.57
C ASP A 58 2.83 2.24 -11.09
N GLY A 59 1.61 2.46 -10.56
CA GLY A 59 1.41 2.71 -9.12
C GLY A 59 1.75 1.51 -8.23
N SER A 60 1.79 0.28 -8.78
CA SER A 60 2.22 -0.89 -8.00
C SER A 60 3.70 -0.83 -7.66
N GLU A 61 4.53 -0.21 -8.50
CA GLU A 61 5.94 0.03 -8.21
C GLU A 61 6.11 0.97 -7.01
N VAL A 62 5.27 2.02 -6.91
CA VAL A 62 5.28 2.95 -5.78
C VAL A 62 4.95 2.24 -4.47
N LEU A 63 3.91 1.40 -4.47
CA LEU A 63 3.53 0.62 -3.29
C LEU A 63 4.59 -0.44 -2.92
N ARG A 64 5.23 -1.10 -3.90
CA ARG A 64 6.35 -2.02 -3.64
C ARG A 64 7.55 -1.31 -3.03
N LYS A 65 7.88 -0.10 -3.50
CA LYS A 65 8.95 0.73 -2.91
C LYS A 65 8.64 1.12 -1.47
N GLN A 66 7.38 1.44 -1.15
CA GLN A 66 6.94 1.70 0.21
C GLN A 66 7.09 0.45 1.10
N LEU A 67 6.65 -0.72 0.64
CA LEU A 67 6.80 -1.99 1.36
C LEU A 67 8.29 -2.33 1.61
N LEU A 68 9.14 -2.15 0.60
CA LEU A 68 10.59 -2.33 0.73
C LEU A 68 11.18 -1.36 1.76
N TRP A 69 10.82 -0.08 1.70
CA TRP A 69 11.27 0.92 2.67
C TRP A 69 10.86 0.56 4.09
N ALA A 70 9.63 0.08 4.26
CA ALA A 70 9.12 -0.34 5.56
C ALA A 70 9.87 -1.55 6.11
N SER A 71 10.29 -2.49 5.26
CA SER A 71 11.04 -3.69 5.66
C SER A 71 12.35 -3.41 6.39
N TYR A 72 12.90 -2.20 6.29
CA TYR A 72 14.15 -1.81 6.94
C TYR A 72 14.01 -1.44 8.42
N GLY A 73 12.83 -1.48 9.02
CA GLY A 73 12.70 -1.22 10.46
C GLY A 73 11.30 -1.44 11.01
N GLU A 74 11.22 -1.89 12.27
CA GLU A 74 9.97 -2.22 12.94
C GLU A 74 9.02 -1.02 13.03
N SER A 75 9.52 0.16 13.41
CA SER A 75 8.72 1.39 13.45
C SER A 75 8.13 1.79 12.08
N ARG A 76 8.80 1.42 10.98
CA ARG A 76 8.33 1.67 9.61
C ARG A 76 7.33 0.61 9.17
N LEU A 77 7.49 -0.63 9.61
CA LEU A 77 6.49 -1.68 9.41
C LEU A 77 5.19 -1.30 10.12
N GLU A 78 5.25 -0.87 11.39
CA GLU A 78 4.06 -0.44 12.13
C GLU A 78 3.32 0.70 11.43
N SER A 79 4.04 1.64 10.81
CA SER A 79 3.45 2.81 10.16
C SER A 79 2.68 2.52 8.87
N ILE A 80 2.76 1.31 8.32
CA ILE A 80 2.00 0.89 7.12
C ILE A 80 1.14 -0.35 7.36
N ARG A 81 1.20 -0.92 8.56
CA ARG A 81 0.62 -2.23 8.87
C ARG A 81 -0.90 -2.26 8.73
N ASP A 82 -1.56 -1.23 9.25
CA ASP A 82 -2.99 -0.99 9.13
C ASP A 82 -3.44 -0.84 7.67
N LEU A 83 -2.64 -0.17 6.84
CA LEU A 83 -2.97 0.14 5.44
C LEU A 83 -3.17 -1.12 4.59
N TYR A 84 -2.44 -2.18 4.90
CA TYR A 84 -2.53 -3.45 4.17
C TYR A 84 -3.35 -4.51 4.93
N GLY A 85 -4.07 -4.12 6.00
CA GLY A 85 -4.83 -5.03 6.85
C GLY A 85 -3.96 -6.09 7.51
N MET A 86 -2.68 -5.77 7.74
CA MET A 86 -1.67 -6.72 8.19
C MET A 86 -1.63 -6.83 9.72
N SER A 87 -2.59 -7.47 10.38
CA SER A 87 -2.39 -7.83 11.79
C SER A 87 -1.36 -8.96 11.91
N TRP A 88 -0.06 -8.63 11.89
CA TRP A 88 0.98 -9.60 12.24
C TRP A 88 1.10 -9.70 13.76
N LYS A 89 0.57 -10.78 14.35
CA LYS A 89 1.29 -11.35 15.49
C LYS A 89 2.53 -12.01 14.90
N SER A 90 3.72 -11.50 15.24
CA SER A 90 4.95 -12.26 15.05
C SER A 90 4.72 -13.64 15.65
N PRO A 91 4.91 -14.77 14.94
CA PRO A 91 5.03 -16.03 15.64
C PRO A 91 6.19 -15.82 16.59
N ALA A 92 5.91 -15.81 17.90
CA ALA A 92 6.96 -15.80 18.89
C ALA A 92 7.96 -16.87 18.46
N VAL A 93 9.16 -16.46 18.07
CA VAL A 93 10.26 -17.40 17.97
C VAL A 93 10.55 -17.73 19.41
N THR A 94 9.87 -18.76 19.94
CA THR A 94 10.29 -19.43 21.15
C THR A 94 11.63 -20.04 20.80
N ILE A 95 12.71 -19.34 21.11
CA ILE A 95 14.00 -19.97 21.24
C ILE A 95 13.85 -20.84 22.49
N GLU A 96 13.60 -22.13 22.30
CA GLU A 96 13.85 -23.10 23.35
C GLU A 96 15.35 -23.06 23.61
N VAL A 97 15.73 -22.36 24.68
CA VAL A 97 17.05 -22.48 25.27
C VAL A 97 17.01 -23.81 26.03
N GLY A 98 17.54 -24.86 25.39
CA GLY A 98 17.91 -26.10 26.07
C GLY A 98 19.15 -25.92 26.93
#